data_AF-A0A7C1NX19-F1
#
_entry.id   AF-A0A7C1NX19-F1
#
_cell.length_a   1.000
_cell.length_b   1.000
_cell.length_c   1.000
_cell.angle_alpha   90.00
_cell.angle_beta   90.00
_cell.angle_gamma   90.00
#
_symmetry.space_group_name_H-M   'P 1'
#
loop_
_entity.id
_entity.type
_entity.pdbx_description
1 polymer ?
#
loop_
_entity_poly.entity_id
_entity_poly.type
_entity_poly.pdbx_seq_one_letter_code
_entity_poly.pdbx_strand_id
1 'polypeptide(L)' 'MSETVVAGYQPRPELTKSVTLPARPEPITLKPSETAVVVVDMQNAYSTEGGYVDLAGFDIAG' A
#
# COMPACT_ATOMS: atom_id res chain seq x y z
N MET A 1 -15.46 25.76 14.52
CA MET A 1 -14.88 24.79 15.47
C MET A 1 -13.51 24.43 14.92
N SER A 2 -12.44 24.81 15.62
CA SER A 2 -11.08 24.56 15.16
C SER A 2 -10.77 23.08 15.36
N GLU A 3 -10.41 22.38 14.28
CA GLU A 3 -10.00 20.99 14.35
C GLU A 3 -8.63 20.93 15.04
N THR A 4 -8.58 20.33 16.23
CA THR A 4 -7.33 20.15 16.96
C THR A 4 -6.50 19.09 16.24
N VAL A 5 -5.40 19.48 15.59
CA VAL A 5 -4.45 18.53 15.01
C VAL A 5 -3.65 17.90 16.15
N VAL A 6 -4.00 16.67 16.51
CA VAL A 6 -3.28 15.87 17.50
C VAL A 6 -2.24 15.01 16.78
N ALA A 7 -1.00 14.99 17.26
CA ALA A 7 -0.01 14.03 16.79
C ALA A 7 -0.38 12.62 17.28
N GLY A 8 -0.44 11.65 16.37
CA GLY A 8 -0.80 10.26 16.68
C GLY A 8 -1.84 9.69 15.71
N TYR A 9 -2.20 8.43 15.91
CA TYR A 9 -3.21 7.74 15.09
C TYR A 9 -4.50 7.54 15.88
N GLN A 10 -5.59 8.10 15.39
CA GLN A 10 -6.94 7.77 15.83
C GLN A 10 -7.70 7.17 14.63
N PRO A 11 -8.07 5.88 14.67
CA PRO A 11 -8.81 5.26 13.58
C PRO A 11 -10.21 5.87 13.49
N ARG A 12 -10.66 6.12 12.26
CA ARG A 12 -12.06 6.50 12.04
C ARG A 12 -12.97 5.31 12.38
N PRO A 13 -14.18 5.50 12.92
CA PRO A 13 -15.06 4.41 13.33
C PRO A 13 -15.36 3.40 12.22
N GLU A 14 -15.45 3.85 10.96
CA GLU A 14 -15.66 2.97 9.81
C GLU A 14 -14.49 2.02 9.53
N LEU A 15 -13.27 2.40 9.96
CA LEU A 15 -12.05 1.60 9.77
C LEU A 15 -11.92 0.46 10.78
N THR A 16 -12.76 0.42 11.82
CA THR A 16 -12.77 -0.69 12.80
C THR A 16 -13.62 -1.88 12.34
N LYS A 17 -14.39 -1.74 11.24
CA LYS A 17 -15.14 -2.86 10.66
C LYS A 17 -14.20 -3.71 9.81
N SER A 18 -14.29 -5.03 9.98
CA SER A 18 -13.53 -5.97 9.15
C SER A 18 -14.07 -6.03 7.73
N VAL A 19 -13.16 -6.14 6.77
CA VAL A 19 -13.46 -6.45 5.37
C VAL A 19 -12.80 -7.77 4.99
N THR A 20 -13.46 -8.57 4.16
CA THR A 20 -12.90 -9.80 3.59
C THR A 20 -12.56 -9.55 2.14
N LEU A 21 -11.28 -9.71 1.78
CA LEU A 21 -10.77 -9.56 0.43
C LEU A 21 -10.62 -10.95 -0.22
N PRO A 22 -11.04 -11.13 -1.49
CA PRO A 22 -10.75 -12.35 -2.22
C PRO A 22 -9.23 -12.48 -2.42
N ALA A 23 -8.66 -13.60 -2.01
CA ALA A 23 -7.23 -13.89 -2.10
C ALA A 23 -7.00 -15.39 -2.33
N ARG A 24 -5.74 -15.78 -2.53
CA ARG A 24 -5.31 -17.18 -2.64
C ARG A 24 -4.25 -17.47 -1.58
N PRO A 25 -4.19 -18.70 -1.06
CA PRO A 25 -5.08 -19.84 -1.35
C PRO A 25 -6.52 -19.67 -0.84
N GLU A 26 -6.74 -18.87 0.19
CA GLU A 26 -8.06 -18.55 0.74
C GLU A 26 -8.27 -17.03 0.94
N PRO A 27 -9.53 -16.55 1.04
CA PRO A 27 -9.83 -15.15 1.34
C PRO A 27 -9.23 -14.65 2.66
N ILE A 28 -8.84 -13.38 2.72
CA ILE A 28 -8.21 -12.75 3.89
C ILE A 28 -9.17 -11.74 4.51
N THR A 29 -9.38 -11.82 5.83
CA THR A 29 -10.17 -10.84 6.58
C THR A 29 -9.27 -9.94 7.39
N LEU A 30 -9.43 -8.62 7.27
CA LEU A 30 -8.62 -7.62 7.96
C LEU A 30 -9.46 -6.43 8.42
N LYS A 31 -9.01 -5.75 9.48
CA LYS A 31 -9.55 -4.44 9.88
C LYS A 31 -8.64 -3.34 9.36
N PRO A 32 -9.15 -2.35 8.61
CA PRO A 32 -8.35 -1.22 8.16
C PRO A 32 -7.65 -0.46 9.31
N SER A 33 -8.25 -0.40 10.50
CA SER A 33 -7.67 0.25 11.68
C SER A 33 -6.42 -0.43 12.25
N GLU A 34 -6.19 -1.70 11.90
CA GLU A 34 -5.08 -2.53 12.36
C GLU A 34 -4.13 -2.90 11.21
N THR A 35 -4.34 -2.32 10.01
CA THR A 35 -3.62 -2.66 8.78
C THR A 35 -2.92 -1.44 8.20
N ALA A 36 -1.74 -1.65 7.60
CA ALA A 36 -1.03 -0.64 6.83
C ALA A 36 -0.77 -1.14 5.40
N VAL A 37 -0.68 -0.21 4.44
CA VAL A 37 -0.28 -0.50 3.06
C VAL A 37 1.21 -0.18 2.91
N VAL A 38 1.99 -1.16 2.44
CA VAL A 38 3.40 -0.97 2.10
C VAL A 38 3.52 -0.86 0.60
N VAL A 39 4.08 0.26 0.14
CA VAL A 39 4.39 0.50 -1.27
C VAL A 39 5.89 0.26 -1.46
N VAL A 40 6.24 -0.80 -2.18
CA VAL A 40 7.63 -1.25 -2.34
C VAL A 40 8.20 -0.70 -3.65
N ASP A 41 9.38 -0.07 -3.55
CA ASP A 41 10.26 0.30 -4.67
C ASP A 41 9.64 1.10 -5.83
N MET A 42 8.59 1.87 -5.59
CA MET A 42 7.93 2.76 -6.58
C MET A 42 8.72 4.05 -6.89
N GLN A 43 10.04 3.98 -6.96
CA GLN A 43 10.90 5.08 -7.39
C GLN A 43 10.96 5.15 -8.92
N ASN A 44 11.15 6.36 -9.47
CA ASN A 44 11.16 6.57 -10.93
C ASN A 44 12.17 5.68 -11.67
N ALA A 45 13.30 5.34 -11.04
CA ALA A 45 14.27 4.40 -11.59
C ALA A 45 13.64 3.05 -12.02
N TYR A 46 12.57 2.60 -11.36
CA TYR A 46 11.83 1.38 -11.70
C TYR A 46 10.49 1.62 -12.39
N SER A 47 9.87 2.79 -12.21
CA SER A 47 8.46 3.00 -12.56
C SER A 47 8.20 4.00 -13.69
N THR A 48 9.24 4.60 -14.30
CA THR A 48 9.09 5.53 -15.43
C THR A 48 9.79 5.03 -16.68
N GLU A 49 9.23 5.34 -17.85
CA GLU A 49 9.89 5.14 -19.15
C GLU A 49 11.26 5.84 -19.18
N GLY A 50 12.27 5.15 -19.72
CA GLY A 50 13.66 5.62 -19.72
C GLY A 50 14.32 5.57 -18.33
N GLY A 51 13.71 4.86 -17.38
CA GLY A 51 14.26 4.62 -16.05
C GLY A 51 15.46 3.66 -16.06
N TYR A 52 16.00 3.38 -14.87
CA TYR A 52 17.15 2.49 -14.69
C TYR A 52 16.94 1.11 -15.33
N VAL A 53 15.76 0.52 -15.18
CA VAL A 53 15.46 -0.81 -15.74
C VAL A 53 15.53 -0.82 -17.26
N ASP A 54 14.93 0.18 -17.91
CA ASP A 54 14.94 0.30 -19.37
C ASP A 54 16.36 0.49 -19.91
N LEU A 55 17.18 1.25 -19.19
CA LEU A 55 18.53 1.61 -19.61
C LEU A 55 19.57 0.52 -19.31
N ALA A 56 19.37 -0.26 -18.25
CA ALA A 56 20.35 -1.25 -17.81
C ALA A 56 20.36 -2.53 -18.66
N GLY A 57 19.36 -2.74 -19.53
CA GLY A 57 19.33 -3.85 -20.49
C GLY A 57 19.20 -5.23 -19.84
N PHE A 58 18.67 -5.31 -18.61
CA PHE A 58 18.40 -6.58 -17.95
C PHE A 58 17.18 -7.28 -18.58
N ASP A 59 17.32 -8.56 -18.91
CA ASP A 59 16.17 -9.41 -19.21
C ASP A 59 15.44 -9.74 -17.90
N ILE A 60 14.32 -9.06 -17.68
CA ILE A 60 13.44 -9.21 -16.51
C ILE A 60 12.21 -10.08 -16.83
N ALA A 61 12.18 -10.75 -17.98
CA ALA A 61 11.18 -11.78 -18.25
C ALA A 61 11.53 -13.05 -17.45
N GLY A 62 11.04 -13.10 -16.21
CA GLY A 62 10.95 -14.34 -15.43
C GLY A 62 9.85 -15.27 -15.94
#